data_AF-A0A383CJH5-F1
#
_entry.id   AF-A0A383CJH5-F1
#
_cell.length_a   1.000
_cell.length_b   1.000
_cell.length_c   1.000
_cell.angle_alpha   90.00
_cell.angle_beta   90.00
_cell.angle_gamma   90.00
#
_symmetry.space_group_name_H-M   'P 1'
#
loop_
_entity.id
_entity.type
_entity.pdbx_description
1 polymer ?
#
loop_
_entity_poly.entity_id
_entity_poly.type
_entity_poly.pdbx_seq_one_letter_code
_entity_poly.pdbx_strand_id
1 'polypeptide(L)'
;MRRIILIGLVLLMGCETTQKVDPKDIVAKVNGEVILKADYEKVQERNLARYRGQGQGLPPGIDVRIKESVLRRMVDDKVIEQKAVALKVAISDEALDEKFDSHKKRFRTEQAFQDYLRRSNNTEENMKADLR
;
A
#
# COMPACT_ATOMS: atom_id res chain seq x y z
N MET A 1 -18.43 -5.74 -58.53
CA MET A 1 -18.26 -6.95 -57.69
C MET A 1 -17.62 -6.51 -56.37
N ARG A 2 -18.33 -6.70 -55.27
CA ARG A 2 -17.99 -6.31 -53.89
C ARG A 2 -16.86 -7.16 -53.33
N ARG A 3 -15.85 -6.57 -52.68
CA ARG A 3 -15.20 -7.12 -51.47
C ARG A 3 -14.74 -5.97 -50.57
N ILE A 4 -15.62 -5.60 -49.64
CA ILE A 4 -15.31 -4.76 -48.48
C ILE A 4 -14.69 -5.72 -47.44
N ILE A 5 -13.42 -5.54 -47.11
CA ILE A 5 -12.76 -6.28 -46.03
C ILE A 5 -12.92 -5.43 -44.77
N LEU A 6 -13.91 -5.78 -43.93
CA LEU A 6 -14.02 -5.29 -42.57
C LEU A 6 -12.89 -5.91 -41.73
N ILE A 7 -11.91 -5.12 -41.35
CA ILE A 7 -10.95 -5.48 -40.31
C ILE A 7 -11.65 -5.26 -38.97
N GLY A 8 -12.00 -6.37 -38.33
CA GLY A 8 -12.74 -6.42 -37.08
C GLY A 8 -11.98 -5.74 -35.94
N LEU A 9 -12.69 -4.83 -35.29
CA LEU A 9 -12.35 -4.25 -34.00
C LEU A 9 -12.32 -5.38 -32.95
N VAL A 10 -11.11 -5.80 -32.57
CA VAL A 10 -10.90 -6.73 -31.44
C VAL A 10 -11.13 -5.94 -30.16
N LEU A 11 -12.35 -6.06 -29.63
CA LEU A 11 -12.68 -5.69 -28.25
C LEU A 11 -11.88 -6.60 -27.32
N LEU A 12 -10.78 -6.06 -26.77
CA LEU A 12 -10.09 -6.60 -25.62
C LEU A 12 -11.05 -6.55 -24.42
N MET A 13 -11.85 -7.61 -24.27
CA MET A 13 -12.52 -7.92 -23.01
C MET A 13 -11.45 -8.13 -21.95
N GLY A 14 -11.24 -7.08 -21.13
CA GLY A 14 -10.47 -7.18 -19.90
C GLY A 14 -11.11 -8.25 -19.02
N CYS A 15 -10.37 -9.32 -18.78
CA CYS A 15 -10.73 -10.33 -17.81
C CYS A 15 -10.57 -9.69 -16.42
N GLU A 16 -11.66 -9.20 -15.84
CA GLU A 16 -11.72 -8.93 -14.40
C GLU A 16 -11.68 -10.29 -13.69
N THR A 17 -10.48 -10.78 -13.41
CA THR A 17 -10.28 -11.91 -12.50
C THR A 17 -10.76 -11.49 -11.11
N THR A 18 -12.03 -11.75 -10.83
CA THR A 18 -12.58 -11.75 -9.47
C THR A 18 -11.93 -12.89 -8.70
N GLN A 19 -10.74 -12.63 -8.16
CA GLN A 19 -10.11 -13.52 -7.19
C GLN A 19 -11.07 -13.66 -6.01
N LYS A 20 -11.61 -14.86 -5.80
CA LYS A 20 -12.41 -15.18 -4.62
C LYS A 20 -11.49 -15.10 -3.39
N VAL A 21 -11.63 -14.04 -2.61
CA VAL A 21 -10.97 -13.89 -1.31
C VAL A 21 -11.71 -14.75 -0.28
N ASP A 22 -10.99 -15.61 0.43
CA ASP A 22 -11.53 -16.41 1.53
C ASP A 22 -11.92 -15.47 2.69
N PRO A 23 -13.14 -15.57 3.27
CA PRO A 23 -13.53 -14.75 4.41
C PRO A 23 -12.55 -14.76 5.59
N LYS A 24 -11.78 -15.84 5.79
CA LYS A 24 -10.76 -15.93 6.84
C LYS A 24 -9.55 -15.01 6.61
N ASP A 25 -9.34 -14.58 5.38
CA ASP A 25 -8.24 -13.72 4.97
C ASP A 25 -8.65 -12.24 4.94
N ILE A 26 -9.85 -11.91 5.44
CA ILE A 26 -10.38 -10.55 5.54
C ILE A 26 -10.27 -10.09 7.00
N VAL A 27 -9.58 -8.96 7.22
CA VAL A 27 -9.49 -8.32 8.54
C VAL A 27 -10.63 -7.33 8.75
N ALA A 28 -11.00 -6.60 7.70
CA ALA A 28 -12.10 -5.65 7.74
C ALA A 28 -12.73 -5.44 6.37
N LYS A 29 -13.97 -4.92 6.35
CA LYS A 29 -14.66 -4.44 5.15
C LYS A 29 -14.98 -2.96 5.32
N VAL A 30 -14.62 -2.15 4.34
CA VAL A 30 -14.81 -0.70 4.32
C VAL A 30 -15.63 -0.35 3.07
N ASN A 31 -16.93 -0.06 3.27
CA ASN A 31 -17.89 0.21 2.18
C ASN A 31 -17.91 -0.86 1.07
N GLY A 32 -17.69 -2.12 1.44
CA GLY A 32 -17.70 -3.25 0.49
C GLY A 32 -16.31 -3.67 -0.02
N GLU A 33 -15.29 -2.83 0.11
CA GLU A 33 -13.90 -3.21 -0.18
C GLU A 33 -13.23 -3.87 1.03
N VAL A 34 -12.30 -4.78 0.78
CA VAL A 34 -11.66 -5.61 1.81
C VAL A 34 -10.30 -5.05 2.21
N ILE A 35 -9.97 -5.16 3.49
CA ILE A 35 -8.60 -5.12 3.99
C ILE A 35 -8.16 -6.56 4.21
N LEU A 36 -7.20 -7.02 3.40
CA LEU A 36 -6.68 -8.37 3.48
C LEU A 36 -5.76 -8.53 4.70
N LYS A 37 -5.78 -9.73 5.26
CA LYS A 37 -4.91 -10.12 6.37
C LYS A 37 -3.43 -9.99 6.04
N ALA A 38 -3.03 -10.40 4.85
CA ALA A 38 -1.64 -10.31 4.39
C ALA A 38 -1.13 -8.86 4.37
N ASP A 39 -1.94 -7.92 3.86
CA ASP A 39 -1.58 -6.50 3.81
C ASP A 39 -1.50 -5.89 5.20
N TYR A 40 -2.48 -6.22 6.06
CA TYR A 40 -2.50 -5.78 7.44
C TYR A 40 -1.27 -6.28 8.22
N GLU A 41 -0.94 -7.57 8.12
CA GLU A 41 0.21 -8.17 8.81
C GLU A 41 1.54 -7.59 8.29
N LYS A 42 1.65 -7.31 6.99
CA LYS A 42 2.82 -6.64 6.40
C LYS A 42 3.04 -5.24 6.99
N VAL A 43 1.97 -4.43 7.06
CA VAL A 43 2.06 -3.07 7.63
C VAL A 43 2.31 -3.13 9.14
N GLN A 44 1.67 -4.07 9.85
CA GLN A 44 1.86 -4.30 11.28
C GLN A 44 3.33 -4.63 11.60
N GLU A 45 3.91 -5.57 10.88
CA GLU A 45 5.29 -6.03 11.08
C GLU A 45 6.31 -4.91 10.84
N ARG A 46 6.12 -4.11 9.78
CA ARG A 46 6.96 -2.93 9.51
C ARG A 46 6.89 -1.88 10.62
N ASN A 47 5.73 -1.72 11.26
CA ASN A 47 5.59 -0.81 12.40
C ASN A 47 6.24 -1.39 13.67
N LEU A 48 6.10 -2.70 13.91
CA LEU A 48 6.74 -3.40 15.03
C LEU A 48 8.27 -3.43 14.92
N ALA A 49 8.81 -3.61 13.72
CA ALA A 49 10.25 -3.68 13.47
C ALA A 49 11.01 -2.47 14.02
N ARG A 50 10.38 -1.29 14.02
CA ARG A 50 10.95 -0.04 14.57
C ARG A 50 11.19 -0.09 16.09
N TYR A 51 10.50 -0.97 16.80
CA TYR A 51 10.61 -1.15 18.25
C TYR A 51 11.49 -2.34 18.64
N ARG A 52 11.81 -3.22 17.70
CA ARG A 52 12.73 -4.34 17.93
C ARG A 52 14.17 -3.83 17.76
N GLY A 53 14.68 -3.15 18.79
CA GLY A 53 16.09 -2.78 18.88
C GLY A 53 17.01 -4.00 19.03
N GLN A 54 18.33 -3.80 19.04
CA GLN A 54 19.31 -4.88 19.25
C GLN A 54 19.08 -5.58 20.61
N GLY A 55 18.39 -6.73 20.59
CA GLY A 55 18.22 -7.61 21.74
C GLY A 55 17.19 -7.18 22.78
N GLN A 56 16.43 -6.10 22.55
CA GLN A 56 15.37 -5.67 23.47
C GLN A 56 14.02 -6.24 23.02
N GLY A 57 13.28 -6.84 23.95
CA GLY A 57 11.89 -7.23 23.72
C GLY A 57 11.01 -6.02 23.42
N LEU A 58 9.82 -6.28 22.87
CA LEU A 58 8.84 -5.22 22.63
C LEU A 58 8.43 -4.56 23.95
N PRO A 59 8.33 -3.21 24.01
CA PRO A 59 7.77 -2.54 25.17
C PRO A 59 6.37 -3.09 25.53
N PRO A 60 6.01 -3.19 26.82
CA PRO A 60 4.71 -3.72 27.24
C PRO A 60 3.54 -3.02 26.53
N GLY A 61 2.62 -3.83 25.97
CA GLY A 61 1.41 -3.37 25.29
C GLY A 61 1.65 -2.58 24.00
N ILE A 62 2.87 -2.55 23.45
CA ILE A 62 3.11 -1.89 22.16
C ILE A 62 2.48 -2.66 21.00
N ASP A 63 2.41 -3.99 21.10
CA ASP A 63 1.89 -4.86 20.06
C ASP A 63 0.40 -4.63 19.83
N VAL A 64 -0.39 -4.53 20.91
CA VAL A 64 -1.82 -4.22 20.85
C VAL A 64 -2.04 -2.82 20.26
N ARG A 65 -1.30 -1.82 20.74
CA ARG A 65 -1.40 -0.44 20.22
C ARG A 65 -1.05 -0.35 18.74
N ILE A 66 -0.01 -1.06 18.29
CA ILE A 66 0.37 -1.08 16.87
C ILE A 66 -0.71 -1.78 16.04
N LYS A 67 -1.24 -2.92 16.48
CA LYS A 67 -2.35 -3.62 15.79
C LYS A 67 -3.55 -2.68 15.57
N GLU A 68 -4.00 -2.02 16.63
CA GLU A 68 -5.16 -1.12 16.57
C GLU A 68 -4.90 0.11 15.70
N SER A 69 -3.74 0.76 15.86
CA SER A 69 -3.39 1.94 15.06
C SER A 69 -3.22 1.62 13.58
N VAL A 70 -2.63 0.47 13.26
CA VAL A 70 -2.48 0.02 11.86
C VAL A 70 -3.83 -0.25 11.24
N LEU A 71 -4.71 -1.00 11.92
CA LEU A 71 -6.04 -1.27 11.39
C LEU A 71 -6.84 0.02 11.17
N ARG A 72 -6.83 0.92 12.17
CA ARG A 72 -7.51 2.23 12.07
C ARG A 72 -7.00 3.02 10.87
N ARG A 73 -5.68 3.15 10.73
CA ARG A 73 -5.07 3.85 9.61
C ARG A 73 -5.46 3.23 8.28
N MET A 74 -5.42 1.91 8.14
CA MET A 74 -5.79 1.24 6.89
C MET A 74 -7.27 1.47 6.53
N VAL A 75 -8.15 1.54 7.53
CA VAL A 75 -9.56 1.91 7.32
C VAL A 75 -9.67 3.36 6.85
N ASP A 76 -8.99 4.29 7.53
CA ASP A 76 -8.98 5.72 7.16
C ASP A 76 -8.44 5.94 5.74
N ASP A 77 -7.28 5.33 5.43
CA ASP A 77 -6.63 5.38 4.11
C ASP A 77 -7.58 4.82 3.03
N LYS A 78 -8.31 3.74 3.32
CA LYS A 78 -9.28 3.14 2.38
C LYS A 78 -10.47 4.05 2.10
N VAL A 79 -11.00 4.72 3.12
CA VAL A 79 -12.08 5.71 2.96
C VAL A 79 -11.60 6.91 2.13
N ILE A 80 -10.38 7.37 2.37
CA ILE A 80 -9.76 8.48 1.62
C ILE A 80 -9.56 8.08 0.17
N GLU A 81 -9.03 6.89 -0.11
CA GLU A 81 -8.83 6.33 -1.45
C GLU A 81 -10.16 6.29 -2.23
N GLN A 82 -11.21 5.72 -1.62
CA GLN A 82 -12.55 5.68 -2.20
C GLN A 82 -13.07 7.09 -2.55
N LYS A 83 -12.85 8.07 -1.66
CA LYS A 83 -13.30 9.44 -1.90
C LYS A 83 -12.48 10.13 -2.98
N ALA A 84 -11.18 9.90 -3.04
CA ALA A 84 -10.29 10.41 -4.08
C ALA A 84 -10.71 9.89 -5.46
N VAL A 85 -11.00 8.59 -5.59
CA VAL A 85 -11.53 7.97 -6.82
C VAL A 85 -12.87 8.61 -7.21
N ALA A 86 -13.81 8.75 -6.26
CA ALA A 86 -15.10 9.36 -6.51
C ALA A 86 -15.00 10.83 -6.97
N LEU A 87 -14.01 11.56 -6.45
CA LEU A 87 -13.71 12.95 -6.83
C LEU A 87 -12.78 13.06 -8.05
N LYS A 88 -12.35 11.93 -8.63
CA LYS A 88 -11.38 11.85 -9.73
C LYS A 88 -10.06 12.57 -9.43
N VAL A 89 -9.65 12.55 -8.17
CA VAL A 89 -8.33 13.03 -7.74
C VAL A 89 -7.31 11.96 -8.10
N ALA A 90 -6.36 12.32 -8.95
CA ALA A 90 -5.26 11.45 -9.34
C ALA A 90 -3.92 12.17 -9.14
N ILE A 91 -2.93 11.41 -8.68
CA ILE A 91 -1.54 11.87 -8.57
C ILE A 91 -0.79 11.27 -9.76
N SER A 92 -0.07 12.11 -10.51
CA SER A 92 0.80 11.63 -11.58
C SER A 92 2.03 10.93 -11.00
N ASP A 93 2.62 10.01 -11.75
CA ASP A 93 3.78 9.29 -11.24
C ASP A 93 4.98 10.22 -11.04
N GLU A 94 5.10 11.29 -11.85
CA GLU A 94 6.13 12.33 -11.69
C GLU A 94 5.96 13.10 -10.38
N ALA A 95 4.73 13.46 -10.00
CA ALA A 95 4.46 14.14 -8.74
C ALA A 95 4.76 13.23 -7.52
N LEU A 96 4.49 11.92 -7.66
CA LEU A 96 4.83 10.93 -6.65
C LEU A 96 6.36 10.73 -6.54
N ASP A 97 7.08 10.73 -7.66
CA ASP A 97 8.54 10.66 -7.71
C ASP A 97 9.17 11.89 -7.04
N GLU A 98 8.70 13.09 -7.36
CA GLU A 98 9.19 14.32 -6.73
C GLU A 98 8.94 14.30 -5.21
N LYS A 99 7.76 13.82 -4.79
CA LYS A 99 7.43 13.65 -3.37
C LYS A 99 8.35 12.64 -2.69
N PHE A 100 8.63 11.51 -3.35
CA PHE A 100 9.51 10.47 -2.84
C PHE A 100 10.96 10.97 -2.71
N ASP A 101 11.47 11.66 -3.72
CA ASP A 101 12.80 12.28 -3.68
C ASP A 101 12.93 13.30 -2.56
N SER A 102 11.91 14.15 -2.40
CA SER A 102 11.82 15.10 -1.28
C SER A 102 11.82 14.40 0.07
N HIS A 103 11.09 13.27 0.18
CA HIS A 103 11.06 12.45 1.38
C HIS A 103 12.42 11.82 1.69
N LYS A 104 13.12 11.31 0.67
CA LYS A 104 14.44 10.67 0.76
C LYS A 104 15.52 11.64 1.21
N LYS A 105 15.46 12.91 0.77
CA LYS A 105 16.37 13.98 1.21
C LYS A 105 16.37 14.22 2.73
N ARG A 106 15.29 13.86 3.44
CA ARG A 106 15.20 14.01 4.91
C ARG A 106 16.18 13.11 5.67
N PHE A 107 16.69 12.04 5.03
CA PHE A 107 17.69 11.14 5.60
C PHE A 107 19.13 11.65 5.47
N ARG A 108 19.36 12.77 4.75
CA ARG A 108 20.66 13.41 4.50
C ARG A 108 21.62 12.62 3.61
N THR A 109 21.71 11.30 3.75
CA THR A 109 22.56 10.42 2.94
C THR A 109 21.79 9.20 2.44
N GLU A 110 22.23 8.66 1.29
CA GLU A 110 21.70 7.40 0.76
C GLU A 110 21.86 6.25 1.75
N GLN A 111 23.03 6.16 2.38
CA GLN A 111 23.30 5.10 3.34
C GLN A 111 22.33 5.15 4.54
N ALA A 112 22.05 6.35 5.09
CA ALA A 112 21.11 6.49 6.19
C ALA A 112 19.68 6.08 5.80
N PHE A 113 19.29 6.35 4.55
CA PHE A 113 18.01 5.91 4.00
C PHE A 113 17.94 4.38 3.85
N GLN A 114 18.94 3.76 3.23
CA GLN A 114 19.00 2.31 3.07
C GLN A 114 19.08 1.58 4.42
N ASP A 115 19.82 2.14 5.38
CA ASP A 115 19.88 1.63 6.74
C ASP A 115 18.52 1.68 7.45
N TYR A 116 17.75 2.76 7.24
CA TYR A 116 16.40 2.87 7.76
C TYR A 116 15.48 1.80 7.15
N LEU A 117 15.50 1.62 5.82
CA LEU A 117 14.68 0.61 5.15
C LEU A 117 14.96 -0.79 5.68
N ARG A 118 16.25 -1.15 5.79
CA ARG A 118 16.68 -2.43 6.35
C ARG A 118 16.22 -2.64 7.80
N ARG A 119 16.42 -1.66 8.69
CA ARG A 119 16.00 -1.78 10.10
C ARG A 119 14.48 -1.82 10.29
N SER A 120 13.74 -1.20 9.38
CA SER A 120 12.26 -1.17 9.44
C SER A 120 11.60 -2.28 8.62
N ASN A 121 12.37 -3.21 8.04
CA ASN A 121 11.87 -4.26 7.14
C ASN A 121 11.00 -3.68 6.01
N ASN A 122 11.51 -2.65 5.34
CA ASN A 122 10.81 -1.90 4.31
C ASN A 122 11.59 -1.84 3.00
N THR A 123 10.94 -1.41 1.92
CA THR A 123 11.55 -1.20 0.60
C THR A 123 11.24 0.21 0.08
N GLU A 124 12.00 0.66 -0.92
CA GLU A 124 11.71 1.93 -1.60
C GLU A 124 10.30 1.93 -2.21
N GLU A 125 9.93 0.83 -2.87
CA GLU A 125 8.60 0.64 -3.45
C GLU A 125 7.49 0.78 -2.41
N ASN A 126 7.60 0.06 -1.29
CA ASN A 126 6.60 0.14 -0.22
C ASN A 126 6.53 1.56 0.38
N MET A 127 7.68 2.23 0.56
CA MET A 127 7.69 3.60 1.07
C MET A 127 7.09 4.59 0.07
N LYS A 128 7.37 4.44 -1.22
CA LYS A 128 6.79 5.26 -2.28
C LYS A 128 5.28 5.05 -2.35
N ALA A 129 4.81 3.82 -2.22
CA ALA A 129 3.38 3.50 -2.14
C ALA A 129 2.70 4.19 -0.94
N ASP A 130 3.35 4.25 0.22
CA ASP A 130 2.83 4.94 1.42
C ASP A 130 2.70 6.47 1.25
N LEU A 131 3.24 7.06 0.18
CA LEU A 131 3.20 8.50 -0.12
C LEU A 131 2.13 8.90 -1.15
N ARG A 132 1.47 7.92 -1.76
CA ARG A 132 0.39 8.14 -2.73
C ARG A 132 -0.92 8.43 -2.00
#